data_AF-A0A846WBE1-F1
#
_entry.id   AF-A0A846WBE1-F1
#
_cell.length_a   1.000
_cell.length_b   1.000
_cell.length_c   1.000
_cell.angle_alpha   90.00
_cell.angle_beta   90.00
_cell.angle_gamma   90.00
#
_symmetry.space_group_name_H-M   'P 1'
#
loop_
_entity.id
_entity.type
_entity.pdbx_description
1 polymer ?
#
loop_
_entity_poly.entity_id
_entity_poly.type
_entity_poly.pdbx_seq_one_letter_code
_entity_poly.pdbx_strand_id
1 'polypeptide(L)'
;MTATGTATADPDQREQVQSAAGTEGLDPPLALAYTLAEQQAHAEGVPLSVTSGYRTPEQQEALWQDGLATHGTPEEARRWVLPPAESTHVSGHAVDVGPQIGAQWLETNGNRWGLCRTFDNEWWHFELVTVPGTPCPPTVPDASMR
;
A
#
# COMPACT_ATOMS: atom_id res chain seq x y z
N MET A 1 -18.60 56.86 -2.73
CA MET A 1 -19.54 55.79 -3.08
C MET A 1 -18.80 54.48 -2.90
N THR A 2 -18.95 53.89 -1.72
CA THR A 2 -18.32 52.64 -1.28
C THR A 2 -19.29 51.51 -1.62
N ALA A 3 -18.85 50.53 -2.41
CA ALA A 3 -19.57 49.27 -2.60
C ALA A 3 -18.80 48.17 -1.86
N THR A 4 -19.31 47.77 -0.71
CA THR A 4 -18.92 46.58 0.04
C THR A 4 -19.37 45.34 -0.71
N GLY A 5 -18.43 44.53 -1.19
CA GLY A 5 -18.69 43.18 -1.66
C GLY A 5 -18.75 42.21 -0.48
N THR A 6 -19.91 41.58 -0.27
CA THR A 6 -20.08 40.45 0.64
C THR A 6 -19.50 39.20 0.00
N ALA A 7 -18.40 38.69 0.56
CA ALA A 7 -17.92 37.35 0.28
C ALA A 7 -18.78 36.34 1.06
N THR A 8 -19.61 35.60 0.35
CA THR A 8 -20.26 34.39 0.86
C THR A 8 -19.22 33.27 0.91
N ALA A 9 -18.98 32.72 2.10
CA ALA A 9 -18.17 31.53 2.28
C ALA A 9 -18.92 30.31 1.71
N ASP A 10 -18.24 29.56 0.85
CA ASP A 10 -18.72 28.31 0.25
C ASP A 10 -18.60 27.16 1.27
N PRO A 11 -19.70 26.48 1.65
CA PRO A 11 -19.68 25.42 2.65
C PRO A 11 -19.23 24.04 2.15
N ASP A 12 -18.78 23.90 0.89
CA ASP A 12 -18.49 22.57 0.29
C ASP A 12 -17.03 22.09 0.42
N GLN A 13 -16.15 22.86 1.07
CA GLN A 13 -14.75 22.48 1.28
C GLN A 13 -14.58 21.63 2.54
N ARG A 14 -15.35 20.54 2.68
CA ARG A 14 -14.82 19.36 3.38
C ARG A 14 -14.00 18.64 2.34
N GLU A 15 -12.70 18.92 2.29
CA GLU A 15 -11.75 18.26 1.39
C GLU A 15 -12.04 16.75 1.37
N GLN A 16 -12.73 16.30 0.33
CA GLN A 16 -12.81 14.89 0.01
C GLN A 16 -11.39 14.54 -0.38
N VAL A 17 -10.64 13.96 0.56
CA VAL A 17 -9.36 13.34 0.26
C VAL A 17 -9.67 12.29 -0.79
N GLN A 18 -9.41 12.60 -2.06
CA GLN A 18 -9.58 11.66 -3.14
C GLN A 18 -8.59 10.53 -2.89
N SER A 19 -9.09 9.30 -2.79
CA SER A 19 -8.24 8.14 -2.58
C SER A 19 -7.22 8.01 -3.71
N ALA A 20 -6.00 7.60 -3.36
CA ALA A 20 -4.97 7.29 -4.34
C ALA A 20 -5.44 6.16 -5.27
N ALA A 21 -5.03 6.22 -6.54
CA ALA A 21 -5.35 5.18 -7.51
C ALA A 21 -4.74 3.83 -7.09
N GLY A 22 -5.46 2.73 -7.32
CA GLY A 22 -5.02 1.38 -6.95
C GLY A 22 -5.32 1.02 -5.50
N THR A 23 -6.03 1.87 -4.76
CA THR A 23 -6.49 1.57 -3.38
C THR A 23 -7.89 0.96 -3.33
N GLU A 24 -8.53 0.73 -4.47
CA GLU A 24 -9.85 0.11 -4.55
C GLU A 24 -9.83 -1.29 -3.95
N GLY A 25 -10.78 -1.58 -3.04
CA GLY A 25 -10.90 -2.89 -2.40
C GLY A 25 -9.97 -3.13 -1.20
N LEU A 26 -9.06 -2.20 -0.89
CA LEU A 26 -8.26 -2.26 0.34
C LEU A 26 -9.12 -2.01 1.58
N ASP A 27 -8.63 -2.49 2.72
CA ASP A 27 -9.15 -2.11 4.03
C ASP A 27 -9.10 -0.57 4.19
N PRO A 28 -10.17 0.11 4.62
CA PRO A 28 -10.24 1.57 4.58
C PRO A 28 -9.10 2.30 5.34
N PRO A 29 -8.67 1.84 6.53
CA PRO A 29 -7.46 2.32 7.19
C PRO A 29 -6.20 2.29 6.31
N LEU A 30 -5.94 1.18 5.60
CA LEU A 30 -4.78 1.06 4.71
C LEU A 30 -4.90 2.01 3.51
N ALA A 31 -6.07 2.08 2.88
CA ALA A 31 -6.32 2.99 1.76
C ALA A 31 -6.06 4.47 2.16
N LEU A 32 -6.55 4.88 3.34
CA LEU A 32 -6.33 6.23 3.86
C LEU A 32 -4.85 6.47 4.18
N ALA A 33 -4.19 5.55 4.87
CA ALA A 33 -2.78 5.68 5.22
C ALA A 33 -1.90 5.83 3.98
N TYR A 34 -2.13 4.98 2.96
CA TYR A 34 -1.42 5.05 1.70
C TYR A 34 -1.68 6.36 0.96
N THR A 35 -2.94 6.80 0.88
CA THR A 35 -3.32 8.05 0.19
C THR A 35 -2.59 9.26 0.80
N LEU A 36 -2.50 9.33 2.14
CA LEU A 36 -1.79 10.43 2.80
C LEU A 36 -0.27 10.36 2.59
N ALA A 37 0.31 9.16 2.60
CA ALA A 37 1.73 8.96 2.34
C ALA A 37 2.10 9.31 0.89
N GLU A 38 1.29 8.89 -0.07
CA GLU A 38 1.45 9.19 -1.50
C GLU A 38 1.43 10.70 -1.77
N GLN A 39 0.42 11.41 -1.24
CA GLN A 39 0.31 12.85 -1.38
C GLN A 39 1.55 13.58 -0.84
N GLN A 40 2.07 13.14 0.32
CA GLN A 40 3.29 13.72 0.88
C GLN A 40 4.52 13.41 0.02
N ALA A 41 4.67 12.18 -0.47
CA ALA A 41 5.76 11.81 -1.37
C ALA A 41 5.75 12.69 -2.63
N HIS A 42 4.58 12.88 -3.25
CA HIS A 42 4.43 13.71 -4.44
C HIS A 42 4.71 15.18 -4.16
N ALA A 43 4.31 15.71 -3.01
CA ALA A 43 4.63 17.07 -2.58
C ALA A 43 6.15 17.29 -2.41
N GLU A 44 6.90 16.23 -2.09
CA GLU A 44 8.36 16.21 -2.02
C GLU A 44 9.03 15.91 -3.37
N GLY A 45 8.24 15.74 -4.45
CA GLY A 45 8.74 15.41 -5.79
C GLY A 45 9.16 13.95 -5.97
N VAL A 46 8.75 13.06 -5.06
CA VAL A 46 9.03 11.62 -5.13
C VAL A 46 7.88 10.90 -5.81
N PRO A 47 8.10 10.20 -6.94
CA PRO A 47 7.05 9.40 -7.56
C PRO A 47 6.74 8.18 -6.69
N LEU A 48 5.47 7.97 -6.37
CA LEU A 48 4.97 6.83 -5.63
C LEU A 48 3.58 6.45 -6.19
N SER A 49 3.37 5.18 -6.51
CA SER A 49 2.11 4.67 -7.06
C SER A 49 1.92 3.20 -6.67
N VAL A 50 0.68 2.76 -6.52
CA VAL A 50 0.35 1.34 -6.34
C VAL A 50 0.61 0.60 -7.65
N THR A 51 1.33 -0.52 -7.58
CA THR A 51 1.48 -1.48 -8.68
C THR A 51 0.53 -2.66 -8.53
N SER A 52 0.19 -3.04 -7.29
CA SER A 52 -0.80 -4.08 -6.97
C SER A 52 -1.49 -3.77 -5.63
N GLY A 53 -2.81 -3.59 -5.66
CA GLY A 53 -3.63 -3.36 -4.46
C GLY A 53 -4.39 -4.61 -4.04
N TYR A 54 -5.69 -4.48 -3.80
CA TYR A 54 -6.55 -5.64 -3.56
C TYR A 54 -6.55 -6.59 -4.77
N ARG A 55 -6.58 -7.91 -4.48
CA ARG A 55 -6.72 -8.97 -5.49
C ARG A 55 -7.94 -9.82 -5.16
N THR A 56 -8.72 -10.22 -6.15
CA THR A 56 -9.75 -11.25 -5.92
C THR A 56 -9.10 -12.61 -5.65
N PRO A 57 -9.79 -13.54 -4.97
CA PRO A 57 -9.29 -14.91 -4.80
C PRO A 57 -8.89 -15.59 -6.11
N GLU A 58 -9.62 -15.35 -7.20
CA GLU A 58 -9.33 -15.92 -8.52
C GLU A 58 -8.07 -15.33 -9.15
N GLN A 59 -7.84 -14.03 -9.00
CA GLN A 59 -6.60 -13.39 -9.44
C GLN A 59 -5.41 -13.93 -8.66
N GLN A 60 -5.56 -14.08 -7.35
CA GLN A 60 -4.53 -14.66 -6.50
C GLN A 60 -4.26 -16.13 -6.85
N GLU A 61 -5.29 -16.91 -7.18
CA GLU A 61 -5.13 -18.31 -7.57
C GLU A 61 -4.32 -18.42 -8.86
N ALA A 62 -4.57 -17.55 -9.84
CA ALA A 62 -3.80 -17.53 -11.07
C ALA A 62 -2.30 -17.24 -10.80
N LEU A 63 -2.00 -16.28 -9.92
CA LEU A 63 -0.61 -15.98 -9.51
C LEU A 63 0.02 -17.15 -8.75
N TRP A 64 -0.74 -17.81 -7.89
CA TRP A 64 -0.27 -18.98 -7.14
C TRP A 64 0.11 -20.11 -8.08
N GLN A 65 -0.72 -20.42 -9.08
CA GLN A 65 -0.40 -21.45 -10.08
C GLN A 65 0.83 -21.09 -10.93
N ASP A 66 1.00 -19.82 -11.29
CA ASP A 66 2.20 -19.34 -11.98
C ASP A 66 3.46 -19.46 -11.11
N GLY A 67 3.33 -19.13 -9.81
CA GLY A 67 4.38 -19.31 -8.82
C GLY A 67 4.80 -20.78 -8.68
N LEU A 68 3.83 -21.70 -8.64
CA LEU A 68 4.10 -23.14 -8.63
C LEU A 68 4.84 -23.60 -9.90
N ALA A 69 4.42 -23.10 -11.07
CA ALA A 69 5.10 -23.41 -12.33
C ALA A 69 6.53 -22.86 -12.38
N THR A 70 6.77 -21.69 -11.79
CA THR A 70 8.06 -20.99 -11.80
C THR A 70 9.04 -21.56 -10.78
N HIS A 71 8.58 -21.86 -9.57
CA HIS A 71 9.42 -22.24 -8.43
C HIS A 71 9.39 -23.75 -8.12
N GLY A 72 8.51 -24.50 -8.78
CA GLY A 72 8.47 -25.96 -8.77
C GLY A 72 7.69 -26.55 -7.61
N THR A 73 8.03 -26.23 -6.35
CA THR A 73 7.32 -26.74 -5.17
C THR A 73 6.52 -25.65 -4.46
N PRO A 74 5.44 -26.01 -3.74
CA PRO A 74 4.72 -25.06 -2.91
C PRO A 74 5.61 -24.32 -1.91
N GLU A 75 6.61 -25.00 -1.34
CA GLU A 75 7.52 -24.40 -0.36
C GLU A 75 8.36 -23.26 -0.97
N GLU A 76 8.93 -23.47 -2.16
CA GLU A 76 9.70 -22.42 -2.85
C GLU A 76 8.79 -21.32 -3.41
N ALA A 77 7.60 -21.66 -3.91
CA ALA A 77 6.64 -20.69 -4.42
C ALA A 77 6.14 -19.73 -3.32
N ARG A 78 5.89 -20.24 -2.12
CA ARG A 78 5.39 -19.46 -0.96
C ARG A 78 6.32 -18.34 -0.53
N ARG A 79 7.59 -18.38 -0.93
CA ARG A 79 8.56 -17.31 -0.66
C ARG A 79 8.25 -16.03 -1.46
N TRP A 80 7.44 -16.13 -2.50
CA TRP A 80 7.14 -15.02 -3.43
C TRP A 80 5.64 -14.80 -3.64
N VAL A 81 4.84 -15.86 -3.60
CA VAL A 81 3.41 -15.79 -3.86
C VAL A 81 2.68 -16.74 -2.93
N LEU A 82 1.74 -16.23 -2.14
CA LEU A 82 0.89 -17.03 -1.25
C LEU A 82 -0.36 -17.56 -1.97
N PRO A 83 -0.92 -18.70 -1.54
CA PRO A 83 -2.23 -19.15 -2.02
C PRO A 83 -3.35 -18.17 -1.61
N PRO A 84 -4.53 -18.22 -2.28
CA PRO A 84 -5.63 -17.27 -2.03
C PRO A 84 -6.06 -17.11 -0.58
N ALA A 85 -6.06 -18.20 0.19
CA ALA A 85 -6.50 -18.18 1.59
C ALA A 85 -5.55 -17.42 2.54
N GLU A 86 -4.32 -17.14 2.11
CA GLU A 86 -3.26 -16.61 2.97
C GLU A 86 -2.73 -15.24 2.49
N SER A 87 -3.04 -14.84 1.25
CA SER A 87 -2.57 -13.59 0.67
C SER A 87 -3.20 -12.37 1.33
N THR A 88 -2.38 -11.41 1.79
CA THR A 88 -2.88 -10.16 2.34
C THR A 88 -3.53 -9.25 1.33
N HIS A 89 -3.14 -9.35 0.05
CA HIS A 89 -3.82 -8.63 -1.03
C HIS A 89 -5.27 -9.09 -1.18
N VAL A 90 -5.56 -10.37 -0.94
CA VAL A 90 -6.94 -10.89 -0.96
C VAL A 90 -7.73 -10.38 0.23
N SER A 91 -7.10 -10.24 1.39
CA SER A 91 -7.76 -9.64 2.56
C SER A 91 -7.84 -8.11 2.52
N GLY A 92 -7.22 -7.45 1.53
CA GLY A 92 -7.17 -5.99 1.42
C GLY A 92 -6.19 -5.30 2.37
N HIS A 93 -5.23 -6.02 2.97
CA HIS A 93 -4.31 -5.50 3.99
C HIS A 93 -2.86 -5.30 3.51
N ALA A 94 -2.62 -5.36 2.19
CA ALA A 94 -1.31 -5.10 1.61
C ALA A 94 -1.38 -4.25 0.34
N VAL A 95 -0.29 -3.53 0.09
CA VAL A 95 -0.05 -2.82 -1.18
C VAL A 95 1.36 -3.14 -1.69
N ASP A 96 1.45 -3.38 -2.99
CA ASP A 96 2.71 -3.38 -3.72
C ASP A 96 2.86 -2.00 -4.38
N VAL A 97 4.03 -1.39 -4.24
CA VAL A 97 4.26 -0.01 -4.68
C VAL A 97 5.47 0.08 -5.61
N GLY A 98 5.46 1.12 -6.43
CA GLY A 98 6.59 1.50 -7.26
C GLY A 98 6.58 3.00 -7.58
N PRO A 99 7.58 3.50 -8.31
CA PRO A 99 8.85 2.84 -8.63
C PRO A 99 9.71 2.58 -7.36
N GLN A 100 10.84 1.89 -7.50
CA GLN A 100 11.70 1.53 -6.35
C GLN A 100 12.15 2.73 -5.51
N ILE A 101 12.36 3.91 -6.11
CA ILE A 101 12.68 5.15 -5.37
C ILE A 101 11.51 5.59 -4.46
N GLY A 102 10.26 5.42 -4.91
CA GLY A 102 9.07 5.68 -4.11
C GLY A 102 8.90 4.65 -2.99
N ALA A 103 9.14 3.38 -3.28
CA ALA A 103 9.15 2.32 -2.26
C ALA A 103 10.20 2.59 -1.18
N GLN A 104 11.42 3.02 -1.56
CA GLN A 104 12.47 3.38 -0.60
C GLN A 104 12.09 4.60 0.27
N TRP A 105 11.44 5.60 -0.34
CA TRP A 105 10.89 6.72 0.43
C TRP A 105 9.82 6.25 1.42
N LEU A 106 8.95 5.32 1.01
CA LEU A 106 7.93 4.75 1.88
C LEU A 106 8.52 3.86 2.98
N GLU A 107 9.60 3.12 2.72
CA GLU A 107 10.35 2.37 3.74
C GLU A 107 10.95 3.30 4.79
N THR A 108 11.41 4.48 4.37
CA THR A 108 12.02 5.47 5.27
C THR A 108 10.99 6.28 6.06
N ASN A 109 9.85 6.61 5.47
CA ASN A 109 8.90 7.58 6.00
C ASN A 109 7.52 7.00 6.35
N GLY A 110 7.19 5.82 5.83
CA GLY A 110 5.84 5.24 5.87
C GLY A 110 5.33 4.99 7.28
N ASN A 111 6.23 4.77 8.24
CA ASN A 111 5.89 4.57 9.64
C ASN A 111 5.11 5.75 10.23
N ARG A 112 5.26 6.96 9.68
CA ARG A 112 4.45 8.15 10.03
C ARG A 112 2.95 7.93 9.87
N TRP A 113 2.55 7.01 8.97
CA TRP A 113 1.17 6.59 8.73
C TRP A 113 0.92 5.12 9.10
N GLY A 114 1.87 4.45 9.74
CA GLY A 114 1.77 3.04 10.12
C GLY A 114 2.15 2.04 9.02
N LEU A 115 2.58 2.52 7.85
CA LEU A 115 2.96 1.70 6.70
C LEU A 115 4.41 1.21 6.85
N CYS A 116 4.60 -0.10 6.76
CA CYS A 116 5.92 -0.70 6.87
C CYS A 116 6.13 -1.78 5.81
N ARG A 117 7.36 -1.86 5.31
CA ARG A 117 7.82 -3.00 4.52
C ARG A 117 7.82 -4.25 5.40
N THR A 118 7.32 -5.36 4.89
CA THR A 118 7.14 -6.59 5.67
C THR A 118 8.20 -7.65 5.36
N PHE A 119 8.63 -7.77 4.10
CA PHE A 119 9.52 -8.84 3.65
C PHE A 119 10.88 -8.32 3.14
N ASP A 120 11.95 -9.03 3.47
CA ASP A 120 13.31 -8.70 3.03
C ASP A 120 13.48 -8.86 1.51
N ASN A 121 12.85 -9.86 0.90
CA ASN A 121 12.94 -10.12 -0.54
C ASN A 121 11.98 -9.27 -1.39
N GLU A 122 11.02 -8.56 -0.79
CA GLU A 122 9.99 -7.78 -1.50
C GLU A 122 10.08 -6.30 -1.12
N TRP A 123 10.95 -5.55 -1.80
CA TRP A 123 11.12 -4.11 -1.57
C TRP A 123 9.85 -3.31 -1.87
N TRP A 124 8.90 -3.88 -2.60
CA TRP A 124 7.67 -3.25 -3.04
C TRP A 124 6.50 -3.47 -2.06
N HIS A 125 6.55 -4.43 -1.14
CA HIS A 125 5.39 -4.90 -0.35
C HIS A 125 5.27 -4.18 1.00
N PHE A 126 4.15 -3.50 1.24
CA PHE A 126 3.88 -2.73 2.45
C PHE A 126 2.53 -3.10 3.09
N GLU A 127 2.49 -3.09 4.41
CA GLU A 127 1.30 -3.36 5.23
C GLU A 127 1.15 -2.34 6.36
N LEU A 128 -0.07 -2.22 6.90
CA LEU A 128 -0.37 -1.35 8.05
C LEU A 128 -0.09 -2.11 9.37
N VAL A 129 1.17 -2.22 9.76
CA VAL A 129 1.63 -3.13 10.84
C VAL A 129 2.22 -2.41 12.06
N THR A 130 2.19 -1.08 12.08
CA THR A 130 2.62 -0.31 13.25
C THR A 130 1.69 0.85 13.55
N VAL A 131 1.74 1.36 14.78
CA VAL A 131 0.99 2.57 15.17
C VAL A 131 1.64 3.76 14.47
N PRO A 132 0.87 4.68 13.83
CA PRO A 132 1.42 5.85 13.18
C PRO A 132 2.41 6.63 14.06
N GLY A 133 3.60 6.86 13.53
CA GLY A 133 4.71 7.55 14.20
C GLY A 133 5.60 6.67 15.07
N THR A 134 5.26 5.38 15.25
CA THR A 134 6.12 4.43 15.97
C THR A 134 7.05 3.68 14.99
N PRO A 135 8.17 3.11 15.45
CA PRO A 135 9.07 2.35 14.57
C PRO A 135 8.36 1.15 13.91
N CYS A 136 8.78 0.81 12.69
CA CYS A 136 8.36 -0.43 12.06
C CYS A 136 8.93 -1.65 12.80
N PRO A 137 8.18 -2.77 12.88
CA PRO A 137 8.75 -4.03 13.31
C PRO A 137 9.88 -4.47 12.35
N PRO A 138 10.79 -5.37 12.77
CA PRO A 138 11.72 -6.00 11.86
C PRO A 138 10.99 -6.71 10.72
N THR A 139 11.54 -6.61 9.51
CA THR A 139 11.13 -7.44 8.37
C THR A 139 11.40 -8.92 8.65
N VAL A 140 10.67 -9.78 7.95
CA VAL A 140 10.94 -11.22 7.92
C VAL A 140 11.53 -11.61 6.55
N PRO A 141 12.26 -12.74 6.45
CA PRO A 141 12.98 -13.08 5.22
C PRO A 141 12.14 -13.08 3.94
N ASP A 142 10.94 -13.68 3.99
CA ASP A 142 10.04 -13.78 2.85
C ASP A 142 8.60 -14.15 3.27
N ALA A 143 7.68 -14.16 2.30
CA ALA A 143 6.25 -14.41 2.54
C ALA A 143 5.93 -15.80 3.12
N SER A 144 6.87 -16.76 3.04
CA SER A 144 6.66 -18.10 3.61
C SER A 144 6.67 -18.13 5.14
N MET A 145 7.11 -17.03 5.77
CA MET A 145 7.15 -16.85 7.23
C MET A 145 5.80 -16.45 7.85
N ARG A 146 4.74 -16.42 7.04
CA ARG A 146 3.39 -16.05 7.45
C ARG A 146 2.57 -17.25 7.95
#